data_AF-A0A6J4IK63-F1
#
_entry.id   AF-A0A6J4IK63-F1
#
_cell.length_a   1.000
_cell.length_b   1.000
_cell.length_c   1.000
_cell.angle_alpha   90.00
_cell.angle_beta   90.00
_cell.angle_gamma   90.00
#
_symmetry.space_group_name_H-M   'P 1'
#
loop_
_entity.id
_entity.type
_entity.pdbx_description
1 polymer ?
#
loop_
_entity_poly.entity_id
_entity_poly.type
_entity_poly.pdbx_seq_one_letter_code
_entity_poly.pdbx_strand_id
1 'polypeptide(L)'
;ELKERSARYAAALKGLWDEKAGIFLNRRTDTGAPNPRISPTNFYPLLAGVATPQQAARMMKEHYFNAKEFGGEWVLPSAPRNDPAYPEQDYWRGRIWGPLHFLVYLGLRNYALPEARQHLASNGNALLLNTFRKTGMVHENYNAVTGNGIDAGDPLNRSDSFYHWGGLLGLPALYEAGVMGPSKATLQKNRK
;
A
#
# COMPACT_ATOMS: atom_id res chain seq x y z
N GLU A 1 23.29 -15.42 -13.67
CA GLU A 1 22.93 -15.30 -12.24
C GLU A 1 21.76 -14.35 -11.92
N LEU A 2 21.90 -13.01 -11.91
CA LEU A 2 20.86 -12.10 -11.39
C LEU A 2 19.50 -12.22 -12.11
N LYS A 3 19.51 -12.38 -13.44
CA LYS A 3 18.29 -12.58 -14.25
C LYS A 3 17.60 -13.92 -13.92
N GLU A 4 18.38 -14.98 -13.69
CA GLU A 4 17.85 -16.31 -13.35
C GLU A 4 17.24 -16.31 -11.96
N ARG A 5 17.91 -15.68 -10.98
CA ARG A 5 17.37 -15.49 -9.63
C ARG A 5 16.08 -14.67 -9.67
N SER A 6 16.04 -13.59 -10.44
CA SER A 6 14.84 -12.80 -10.65
C SER A 6 13.69 -13.63 -11.23
N ALA A 7 13.94 -14.43 -12.28
CA ALA A 7 12.93 -15.32 -12.87
C ALA A 7 12.41 -16.36 -11.88
N ARG A 8 13.30 -16.97 -11.08
CA ARG A 8 12.94 -17.95 -10.05
C ARG A 8 12.02 -17.33 -8.99
N TYR A 9 12.36 -16.16 -8.45
CA TYR A 9 11.53 -15.50 -7.44
C TYR A 9 10.22 -14.96 -8.03
N ALA A 10 10.22 -14.49 -9.28
CA ALA A 10 8.99 -14.11 -9.96
C ALA A 10 8.03 -15.30 -10.10
N ALA A 11 8.53 -16.47 -10.50
CA ALA A 11 7.72 -17.70 -10.56
C ALA A 11 7.17 -18.11 -9.18
N ALA A 12 7.99 -18.02 -8.13
CA ALA A 12 7.55 -18.29 -6.76
C ALA A 12 6.45 -17.33 -6.29
N LEU A 13 6.60 -16.02 -6.54
CA LEU A 13 5.58 -15.02 -6.22
C LEU A 13 4.27 -15.25 -6.99
N LYS A 14 4.34 -15.68 -8.27
CA LYS A 14 3.14 -16.05 -9.04
C LYS A 14 2.35 -17.19 -8.37
N GLY A 15 3.05 -18.17 -7.80
CA GLY A 15 2.44 -19.30 -7.08
C GLY A 15 1.81 -18.94 -5.72
N LEU A 16 1.87 -17.67 -5.30
CA LEU A 16 1.18 -17.17 -4.11
C LEU A 16 -0.24 -16.69 -4.41
N TRP A 17 -0.65 -16.60 -5.68
CA TRP A 17 -2.02 -16.25 -6.04
C TRP A 17 -3.00 -17.30 -5.51
N ASP A 18 -4.03 -16.85 -4.79
CA ASP A 18 -5.14 -17.68 -4.38
C ASP A 18 -6.42 -17.25 -5.11
N GLU A 19 -6.92 -18.13 -5.98
CA GLU A 19 -8.07 -17.82 -6.83
C GLU A 19 -9.36 -17.65 -6.02
N LYS A 20 -9.51 -18.35 -4.91
CA LYS A 20 -10.70 -18.24 -4.07
C LYS A 20 -10.69 -16.92 -3.31
N ALA A 21 -9.54 -16.54 -2.76
CA ALA A 21 -9.38 -15.30 -2.01
C ALA A 21 -9.35 -14.06 -2.92
N GLY A 22 -8.92 -14.17 -4.18
CA GLY A 22 -8.83 -13.02 -5.10
C GLY A 22 -7.62 -12.13 -4.88
N ILE A 23 -6.61 -12.64 -4.17
CA ILE A 23 -5.38 -11.93 -3.82
C ILE A 23 -4.22 -12.91 -3.62
N PHE A 24 -3.00 -12.40 -3.68
CA PHE A 24 -1.81 -13.16 -3.29
C PHE A 24 -1.77 -13.34 -1.78
N LEU A 25 -1.56 -14.57 -1.30
CA LEU A 25 -1.49 -14.88 0.12
C LEU A 25 -0.08 -15.19 0.58
N ASN A 26 0.22 -14.78 1.81
CA ASN A 26 1.43 -15.22 2.50
C ASN A 26 1.31 -16.73 2.77
N ARG A 27 2.45 -17.41 2.92
CA ARG A 27 2.50 -18.82 3.31
C ARG A 27 3.19 -18.94 4.64
N ARG A 28 2.70 -19.86 5.47
CA ARG A 28 3.41 -20.25 6.68
C ARG A 28 4.71 -20.95 6.31
N THR A 29 5.79 -20.63 7.01
CA THR A 29 7.12 -21.21 6.74
C THR A 29 7.26 -22.64 7.25
N ASP A 30 6.42 -23.06 8.20
CA ASP A 30 6.44 -24.40 8.79
C ASP A 30 5.61 -25.42 8.00
N THR A 31 4.44 -25.02 7.49
CA THR A 31 3.52 -25.92 6.78
C THR A 31 3.37 -25.62 5.28
N GLY A 32 3.81 -24.45 4.81
CA GLY A 32 3.53 -23.97 3.45
C GLY A 32 2.07 -23.57 3.21
N ALA A 33 1.20 -23.69 4.21
CA ALA A 33 -0.22 -23.39 4.10
C ALA A 33 -0.45 -21.89 3.85
N PRO A 34 -1.46 -21.53 3.04
CA PRO A 34 -1.86 -20.13 2.86
C PRO A 34 -2.28 -19.51 4.20
N ASN A 35 -1.89 -18.25 4.42
CA ASN A 35 -2.35 -17.43 5.53
C ASN A 35 -3.44 -16.46 5.03
N PRO A 36 -4.69 -16.57 5.51
CA PRO A 36 -5.79 -15.73 5.06
C PRO A 36 -5.74 -14.29 5.61
N ARG A 37 -4.89 -14.00 6.62
CA ARG A 37 -4.71 -12.61 7.07
C ARG A 37 -3.93 -11.81 6.04
N ILE A 38 -4.53 -10.73 5.56
CA ILE A 38 -3.97 -9.86 4.53
C ILE A 38 -3.50 -8.53 5.13
N SER A 39 -2.59 -7.87 4.41
CA SER A 39 -2.00 -6.57 4.73
C SER A 39 -1.61 -5.88 3.41
N PRO A 40 -1.11 -4.63 3.42
CA PRO A 40 -0.60 -3.99 2.22
C PRO A 40 0.47 -4.78 1.45
N THR A 41 1.21 -5.65 2.13
CA THR A 41 2.24 -6.49 1.51
C THR A 41 1.67 -7.48 0.49
N ASN A 42 0.39 -7.86 0.61
CA ASN A 42 -0.31 -8.73 -0.33
C ASN A 42 -0.51 -8.06 -1.71
N PHE A 43 -0.33 -6.73 -1.82
CA PHE A 43 -0.29 -6.00 -3.10
C PHE A 43 1.11 -5.91 -3.72
N TYR A 44 2.18 -6.31 -3.02
CA TYR A 44 3.56 -6.21 -3.53
C TYR A 44 3.87 -7.06 -4.77
N PRO A 45 3.15 -8.16 -5.07
CA PRO A 45 3.27 -8.82 -6.38
C PRO A 45 2.99 -7.88 -7.57
N LEU A 46 2.23 -6.80 -7.36
CA LEU A 46 2.06 -5.75 -8.37
C LEU A 46 3.37 -4.99 -8.61
N LEU A 47 4.14 -4.69 -7.57
CA LEU A 47 5.46 -4.06 -7.69
C LEU A 47 6.44 -4.94 -8.49
N ALA A 48 6.38 -6.25 -8.28
CA ALA A 48 7.19 -7.22 -9.02
C ALA A 48 6.69 -7.45 -10.47
N GLY A 49 5.51 -6.94 -10.84
CA GLY A 49 4.94 -7.10 -12.18
C GLY A 49 4.53 -8.55 -12.49
N VAL A 50 4.23 -9.35 -11.47
CA VAL A 50 3.98 -10.80 -11.65
C VAL A 50 2.49 -11.15 -11.78
N ALA A 51 1.59 -10.26 -11.39
CA ALA A 51 0.16 -10.45 -11.53
C ALA A 51 -0.29 -10.27 -12.98
N THR A 52 -1.40 -10.90 -13.34
CA THR A 52 -2.09 -10.56 -14.60
C THR A 52 -2.87 -9.25 -14.44
N PRO A 53 -3.20 -8.55 -15.55
CA PRO A 53 -4.08 -7.39 -15.48
C PRO A 53 -5.43 -7.68 -14.79
N GLN A 54 -5.98 -8.89 -14.99
CA GLN A 54 -7.23 -9.33 -14.38
C GLN A 54 -7.07 -9.52 -12.87
N GLN A 55 -5.98 -10.14 -12.43
CA GLN A 55 -5.67 -10.29 -11.00
C GLN A 55 -5.49 -8.92 -10.34
N ALA A 56 -4.76 -8.01 -10.98
CA ALA A 56 -4.55 -6.65 -10.45
C ALA A 56 -5.87 -5.88 -10.33
N ALA A 57 -6.74 -5.93 -11.36
CA ALA A 57 -8.07 -5.32 -11.31
C ALA A 57 -8.96 -5.95 -10.22
N ARG A 58 -8.92 -7.28 -10.08
CA ARG A 58 -9.66 -8.01 -9.04
C ARG A 58 -9.21 -7.60 -7.63
N MET A 59 -7.90 -7.52 -7.38
CA MET A 59 -7.35 -7.05 -6.12
C MET A 59 -7.81 -5.63 -5.76
N MET A 60 -7.93 -4.75 -6.75
CA MET A 60 -8.43 -3.39 -6.52
C MET A 60 -9.90 -3.39 -6.13
N LYS A 61 -10.71 -4.14 -6.87
CA LYS A 61 -12.16 -4.19 -6.69
C LYS A 61 -12.57 -4.89 -5.39
N GLU A 62 -11.98 -6.04 -5.09
CA GLU A 62 -12.41 -6.92 -4.00
C GLU A 62 -11.77 -6.56 -2.64
N HIS A 63 -10.57 -5.96 -2.65
CA HIS A 63 -9.81 -5.71 -1.42
C HIS A 63 -9.45 -4.23 -1.20
N TYR A 64 -8.81 -3.58 -2.18
CA TYR A 64 -8.35 -2.19 -2.01
C TYR A 64 -9.50 -1.20 -1.76
N PHE A 65 -10.53 -1.23 -2.61
CA PHE A 65 -11.71 -0.35 -2.48
C PHE A 65 -12.77 -0.87 -1.51
N ASN A 66 -12.57 -2.05 -0.93
CA ASN A 66 -13.53 -2.63 0.00
C ASN A 66 -13.46 -1.89 1.34
N ALA A 67 -14.55 -1.19 1.70
CA ALA A 67 -14.66 -0.39 2.92
C ALA A 67 -14.56 -1.21 4.22
N LYS A 68 -14.76 -2.54 4.15
CA LYS A 68 -14.53 -3.45 5.28
C LYS A 68 -13.08 -3.94 5.37
N GLU A 69 -12.25 -3.68 4.36
CA GLU A 69 -10.85 -4.06 4.35
C GLU A 69 -9.96 -2.82 4.30
N PHE A 70 -9.43 -2.45 3.14
CA PHE A 70 -8.46 -1.37 3.04
C PHE A 70 -9.06 -0.02 2.63
N GLY A 71 -10.28 -0.01 2.10
CA GLY A 71 -11.01 1.19 1.72
C GLY A 71 -11.47 1.98 2.94
N GLY A 72 -12.07 3.15 2.72
CA GLY A 72 -12.50 4.08 3.77
C GLY A 72 -11.96 5.49 3.54
N GLU A 73 -12.14 6.38 4.52
CA GLU A 73 -11.70 7.78 4.42
C GLU A 73 -10.18 7.87 4.25
N TRP A 74 -9.42 7.18 5.09
CA TRP A 74 -7.96 7.08 5.00
C TRP A 74 -7.56 5.68 4.57
N VAL A 75 -6.81 5.60 3.47
CA VAL A 75 -6.21 4.38 2.93
C VAL A 75 -4.69 4.54 2.95
N LEU A 76 -3.86 3.53 3.11
CA LEU A 76 -4.08 2.08 3.12
C LEU A 76 -3.59 1.57 4.48
N PRO A 77 -4.46 1.13 5.41
CA PRO A 77 -4.02 0.73 6.75
C PRO A 77 -3.15 -0.54 6.71
N SER A 78 -2.22 -0.68 7.66
CA SER A 78 -1.31 -1.83 7.72
C SER A 78 -2.01 -3.16 8.03
N ALA A 79 -3.19 -3.09 8.66
CA ALA A 79 -4.12 -4.18 8.83
C ALA A 79 -5.49 -3.74 8.27
N PRO A 80 -6.22 -4.60 7.55
CA PRO A 80 -7.53 -4.26 7.01
C PRO A 80 -8.55 -4.06 8.14
N ARG A 81 -9.59 -3.27 7.89
CA ARG A 81 -10.62 -2.87 8.89
C ARG A 81 -11.40 -4.03 9.50
N ASN A 82 -11.43 -5.19 8.84
CA ASN A 82 -12.01 -6.42 9.33
C ASN A 82 -11.03 -7.31 10.10
N ASP A 83 -9.74 -6.96 10.19
CA ASP A 83 -8.80 -7.69 11.05
C ASP A 83 -9.09 -7.36 12.52
N PRO A 84 -9.15 -8.37 13.43
CA PRO A 84 -9.36 -8.13 14.86
C PRO A 84 -8.36 -7.17 15.52
N ALA A 85 -7.17 -7.00 14.94
CA ALA A 85 -6.15 -6.08 15.43
C ALA A 85 -6.38 -4.63 14.98
N TYR A 86 -7.18 -4.39 13.93
CA TYR A 86 -7.40 -3.05 13.39
C TYR A 86 -7.92 -2.03 14.42
N PRO A 87 -8.89 -2.35 15.30
CA PRO A 87 -9.37 -1.40 16.30
C PRO A 87 -8.30 -0.89 17.27
N GLU A 88 -7.20 -1.63 17.43
CA GLU A 88 -6.13 -1.26 18.36
C GLU A 88 -5.36 -0.02 17.89
N GLN A 89 -5.26 0.20 16.58
CA GLN A 89 -4.48 1.30 15.98
C GLN A 89 -3.05 1.42 16.56
N ASP A 90 -2.48 0.29 16.99
CA ASP A 90 -1.15 0.20 17.59
C ASP A 90 -0.10 -0.11 16.53
N TYR A 91 0.64 0.92 16.10
CA TYR A 91 1.80 0.75 15.21
C TYR A 91 1.44 -0.01 13.91
N TRP A 92 1.93 -1.24 13.70
CA TRP A 92 1.60 -2.08 12.53
C TRP A 92 0.22 -2.74 12.60
N ARG A 93 -0.54 -2.54 13.67
CA ARG A 93 -1.87 -3.13 13.91
C ARG A 93 -2.98 -2.13 13.57
N GLY A 94 -2.91 -1.52 12.40
CA GLY A 94 -4.01 -0.72 11.83
C GLY A 94 -3.65 0.68 11.35
N ARG A 95 -2.51 1.25 11.76
CA ARG A 95 -2.08 2.60 11.31
C ARG A 95 -1.65 2.60 9.84
N ILE A 96 -1.59 3.77 9.23
CA ILE A 96 -1.14 3.99 7.85
C ILE A 96 0.33 4.39 7.85
N TRP A 97 1.07 3.80 6.92
CA TRP A 97 2.53 3.92 6.83
C TRP A 97 2.94 4.42 5.45
N GLY A 98 3.73 5.48 5.41
CA GLY A 98 4.36 5.98 4.18
C GLY A 98 5.03 4.91 3.31
N PRO A 99 5.88 4.00 3.86
CA PRO A 99 6.52 2.96 3.06
C PRO A 99 5.54 1.96 2.43
N LEU A 100 4.54 1.48 3.18
CA LEU A 100 3.53 0.55 2.65
C LEU A 100 2.74 1.22 1.52
N HIS A 101 2.27 2.42 1.78
CA HIS A 101 1.49 3.21 0.84
C HIS A 101 2.26 3.46 -0.46
N PHE A 102 3.53 3.85 -0.36
CA PHE A 102 4.36 4.14 -1.52
C PHE A 102 4.71 2.89 -2.34
N LEU A 103 5.05 1.77 -1.68
CA LEU A 103 5.36 0.53 -2.40
C LEU A 103 4.14 -0.05 -3.13
N VAL A 104 2.94 0.06 -2.54
CA VAL A 104 1.70 -0.29 -3.25
C VAL A 104 1.49 0.63 -4.44
N TYR A 105 1.64 1.96 -4.28
CA TYR A 105 1.52 2.91 -5.39
C TYR A 105 2.47 2.58 -6.55
N LEU A 106 3.74 2.27 -6.28
CA LEU A 106 4.69 1.85 -7.31
C LEU A 106 4.23 0.56 -8.02
N GLY A 107 3.62 -0.37 -7.29
CA GLY A 107 2.99 -1.55 -7.89
C GLY A 107 1.83 -1.20 -8.82
N LEU A 108 0.94 -0.29 -8.42
CA LEU A 108 -0.18 0.15 -9.26
C LEU A 108 0.29 0.81 -10.56
N ARG A 109 1.44 1.51 -10.56
CA ARG A 109 2.03 2.10 -11.78
C ARG A 109 2.44 1.08 -12.84
N ASN A 110 2.61 -0.19 -12.48
CA ASN A 110 2.92 -1.26 -13.44
C ASN A 110 1.68 -1.76 -14.19
N TYR A 111 0.47 -1.33 -13.82
CA TYR A 111 -0.80 -1.79 -14.41
C TYR A 111 -1.68 -0.61 -14.86
N ALA A 112 -2.64 -0.90 -15.72
CA ALA A 112 -3.65 0.05 -16.19
C ALA A 112 -4.76 0.24 -15.14
N LEU A 113 -4.41 0.79 -13.97
CA LEU A 113 -5.31 1.02 -12.83
C LEU A 113 -5.41 2.52 -12.47
N PRO A 114 -5.86 3.39 -13.40
CA PRO A 114 -5.80 4.84 -13.19
C PRO A 114 -6.59 5.32 -11.96
N GLU A 115 -7.77 4.75 -11.71
CA GLU A 115 -8.61 5.09 -10.56
C GLU A 115 -7.89 4.80 -9.24
N ALA A 116 -7.40 3.57 -9.04
CA ALA A 116 -6.68 3.19 -7.83
C ALA A 116 -5.39 4.02 -7.62
N ARG A 117 -4.66 4.33 -8.70
CA ARG A 117 -3.46 5.19 -8.63
C ARG A 117 -3.79 6.59 -8.16
N GLN A 118 -4.76 7.25 -8.79
CA GLN A 118 -5.15 8.61 -8.46
C GLN A 118 -5.78 8.68 -7.07
N HIS A 119 -6.59 7.69 -6.71
CA HIS A 119 -7.18 7.58 -5.37
C HIS A 119 -6.11 7.47 -4.30
N LEU A 120 -5.16 6.52 -4.42
CA LEU A 120 -4.08 6.34 -3.46
C LEU A 120 -3.20 7.60 -3.38
N ALA A 121 -2.88 8.21 -4.51
CA ALA A 121 -2.05 9.40 -4.55
C ALA A 121 -2.70 10.62 -3.87
N SER A 122 -3.98 10.85 -4.15
CA SER A 122 -4.75 11.94 -3.55
C SER A 122 -4.96 11.72 -2.06
N ASN A 123 -5.24 10.47 -1.66
CA ASN A 123 -5.46 10.11 -0.25
C ASN A 123 -4.21 10.31 0.61
N GLY A 124 -3.06 9.76 0.17
CA GLY A 124 -1.79 9.93 0.88
C GLY A 124 -1.38 11.40 1.01
N ASN A 125 -1.57 12.18 -0.05
CA ASN A 125 -1.29 13.62 0.01
C ASN A 125 -2.25 14.37 0.96
N ALA A 126 -3.54 14.03 0.94
CA ALA A 126 -4.51 14.61 1.87
C ALA A 126 -4.17 14.26 3.33
N LEU A 127 -3.78 13.01 3.60
CA LEU A 127 -3.39 12.53 4.92
C LEU A 127 -2.16 13.26 5.46
N LEU A 128 -1.11 13.36 4.64
CA LEU A 128 0.12 14.08 4.96
C LEU A 128 -0.18 15.57 5.26
N LEU A 129 -0.93 16.24 4.37
CA LEU A 129 -1.24 17.65 4.50
C LEU A 129 -2.22 17.95 5.64
N ASN A 130 -3.14 17.03 5.97
CA ASN A 130 -4.04 17.18 7.11
C ASN A 130 -3.27 17.38 8.41
N THR A 131 -2.25 16.55 8.66
CA THR A 131 -1.41 16.68 9.86
C THR A 131 -0.45 17.86 9.74
N PHE A 132 0.28 17.95 8.61
CA PHE A 132 1.30 18.98 8.43
C PHE A 132 0.74 20.41 8.54
N ARG A 133 -0.46 20.69 8.02
CA ARG A 133 -1.08 22.02 8.12
C ARG A 133 -1.51 22.38 9.54
N LYS A 134 -1.79 21.40 10.40
CA LYS A 134 -2.20 21.59 11.79
C LYS A 134 -1.00 21.74 12.72
N THR A 135 0.06 20.98 12.48
CA THR A 135 1.17 20.81 13.45
C THR A 135 2.53 21.24 12.92
N GLY A 136 2.69 21.41 11.60
CA GLY A 136 3.99 21.61 10.95
C GLY A 136 4.86 20.34 10.90
N MET A 137 4.32 19.18 11.27
CA MET A 137 5.08 17.95 11.45
C MET A 137 4.72 16.89 10.40
N VAL A 138 5.72 16.10 10.03
CA VAL A 138 5.58 14.86 9.26
C VAL A 138 5.82 13.69 10.21
N HIS A 139 4.91 12.72 10.23
CA HIS A 139 4.94 11.62 11.18
C HIS A 139 5.36 10.29 10.57
N GLU A 140 5.86 9.39 11.42
CA GLU A 140 6.25 8.03 11.09
C GLU A 140 5.07 7.23 10.52
N ASN A 141 3.93 7.30 11.19
CA ASN A 141 2.69 6.63 10.83
C ASN A 141 1.47 7.47 11.29
N TYR A 142 0.29 7.15 10.77
CA TYR A 142 -0.93 7.93 10.97
C TYR A 142 -2.09 7.02 11.38
N ASN A 143 -2.89 7.43 12.34
CA ASN A 143 -4.09 6.71 12.73
C ASN A 143 -5.05 6.60 11.53
N ALA A 144 -5.51 5.39 11.21
CA ALA A 144 -6.35 5.12 10.05
C ALA A 144 -7.84 5.46 10.25
N VAL A 145 -8.20 5.91 11.45
CA VAL A 145 -9.53 6.44 11.79
C VAL A 145 -9.50 7.97 11.76
N THR A 146 -8.57 8.59 12.50
CA THR A 146 -8.55 10.06 12.65
C THR A 146 -7.71 10.79 11.60
N GLY A 147 -6.78 10.09 10.94
CA GLY A 147 -5.84 10.68 9.97
C GLY A 147 -4.72 11.51 10.62
N ASN A 148 -4.55 11.43 11.93
CA ASN A 148 -3.52 12.18 12.65
C ASN A 148 -2.28 11.33 12.93
N GLY A 149 -1.10 11.96 12.98
CA GLY A 149 0.12 11.29 13.42
C GLY A 149 0.14 10.98 14.92
N ILE A 150 -0.37 11.92 15.72
CA ILE A 150 -0.55 11.83 17.18
C ILE A 150 -1.97 12.29 17.50
N ASP A 151 -2.69 11.51 18.31
CA ASP A 151 -4.04 11.84 18.77
C ASP A 151 -4.01 12.30 20.23
N ALA A 152 -4.67 13.42 20.54
CA ALA A 152 -4.73 13.93 21.91
C ALA A 152 -5.42 12.90 22.82
N GLY A 153 -4.74 12.48 23.89
CA GLY A 153 -5.26 11.52 24.85
C GLY A 153 -5.16 10.04 24.43
N ASP A 154 -4.56 9.73 23.27
CA ASP A 154 -4.23 8.35 22.91
C ASP A 154 -2.99 7.89 23.70
N PRO A 155 -3.10 6.87 24.58
CA PRO A 155 -1.98 6.38 25.37
C PRO A 155 -0.96 5.58 24.54
N LEU A 156 -1.32 5.16 23.32
CA LEU A 156 -0.42 4.40 22.45
C LEU A 156 0.51 5.35 21.71
N ASN A 157 -0.02 6.33 20.95
CA ASN A 157 0.72 7.42 20.28
C ASN A 157 2.14 7.05 19.78
N ARG A 158 2.29 5.85 19.21
CA ARG A 158 3.58 5.33 18.74
C ARG A 158 3.86 5.85 17.33
N SER A 159 4.19 7.14 17.24
CA SER A 159 4.53 7.79 15.98
C SER A 159 5.51 8.93 16.21
N ASP A 160 6.74 8.76 15.74
CA ASP A 160 7.75 9.80 15.84
C ASP A 160 7.39 11.00 14.95
N SER A 161 7.63 12.20 15.48
CA SER A 161 7.51 13.46 14.74
C SER A 161 8.80 13.75 13.95
N PHE A 162 8.67 14.47 12.83
CA PHE A 162 9.78 14.73 11.88
C PHE A 162 10.42 13.46 11.30
N TYR A 163 9.62 12.43 11.06
CA TYR A 163 10.14 11.17 10.52
C TYR A 163 10.21 11.20 8.99
N HIS A 164 11.41 10.96 8.46
CA HIS A 164 11.74 11.13 7.03
C HIS A 164 10.85 10.30 6.08
N TRP A 165 10.52 9.04 6.40
CA TRP A 165 9.66 8.24 5.51
C TRP A 165 8.21 8.69 5.47
N GLY A 166 7.76 9.57 6.37
CA GLY A 166 6.40 10.07 6.37
C GLY A 166 6.11 10.87 5.09
N GLY A 167 7.15 11.50 4.52
CA GLY A 167 7.08 12.19 3.23
C GLY A 167 6.77 11.27 2.05
N LEU A 168 6.94 9.95 2.19
CA LEU A 168 6.58 8.98 1.14
C LEU A 168 5.07 8.99 0.82
N LEU A 169 4.22 9.48 1.72
CA LEU A 169 2.79 9.68 1.45
C LEU A 169 2.52 10.75 0.37
N GLY A 170 3.39 11.76 0.26
CA GLY A 170 3.24 12.85 -0.72
C GLY A 170 3.84 12.55 -2.09
N LEU A 171 4.82 11.62 -2.17
CA LEU A 171 5.47 11.29 -3.44
C LEU A 171 4.52 10.80 -4.55
N PRO A 172 3.52 9.94 -4.28
CA PRO A 172 2.52 9.56 -5.27
C PRO A 172 1.85 10.74 -5.98
N ALA A 173 1.46 11.78 -5.25
CA ALA A 173 0.84 12.96 -5.84
C ALA A 173 1.80 13.73 -6.75
N LEU A 174 3.08 13.82 -6.40
CA LEU A 174 4.10 14.43 -7.25
C LEU A 174 4.34 13.62 -8.55
N TYR A 175 4.26 12.29 -8.48
CA TYR A 175 4.31 11.43 -9.67
C TYR A 175 3.08 11.60 -10.56
N GLU A 176 1.87 11.63 -10.00
CA GLU A 176 0.65 11.85 -10.79
C GLU A 176 0.58 13.27 -11.38
N ALA A 177 1.18 14.26 -10.72
CA ALA A 177 1.32 15.63 -11.24
C ALA A 177 2.44 15.79 -12.31
N GLY A 178 3.20 14.74 -12.61
CA GLY A 178 4.28 14.79 -13.59
C GLY A 178 5.53 15.56 -13.15
N VAL A 179 5.62 15.94 -11.86
CA VAL A 179 6.81 16.59 -11.28
C VAL A 179 7.96 15.59 -11.15
N MET A 180 7.62 14.33 -10.88
CA MET A 180 8.57 13.22 -10.77
C MET A 180 8.54 12.36 -12.05
N GLY A 181 9.69 11.79 -12.42
CA GLY A 181 9.92 11.14 -13.72
C GLY A 181 8.87 10.09 -14.15
N PRO A 182 8.79 9.83 -15.47
CA PRO A 182 7.75 8.99 -16.06
C PRO A 182 7.80 7.55 -15.55
N SER A 183 6.64 6.87 -15.56
CA SER A 183 6.56 5.46 -15.18
C SER A 183 7.29 4.57 -16.21
N LYS A 184 7.71 3.35 -15.82
CA LYS A 184 8.27 2.37 -16.77
C LYS A 184 7.30 2.06 -17.93
N ALA A 185 5.99 2.05 -17.68
CA ALA A 185 4.98 1.86 -18.72
C ALA A 185 4.98 3.01 -19.75
N THR A 186 5.21 4.24 -19.30
CA THR A 186 5.40 5.41 -20.17
C THR A 186 6.69 5.31 -20.99
N LEU A 187 7.78 4.82 -20.37
CA LEU A 187 9.06 4.60 -21.06
C LEU A 187 8.99 3.49 -22.12
N GLN A 188 8.14 2.47 -21.94
CA GLN A 188 7.94 1.42 -22.94
C GLN A 188 7.08 1.87 -24.13
N LYS A 189 6.09 2.76 -23.92
CA LYS A 189 5.32 3.37 -25.02
C LYS A 189 6.17 4.28 -25.90
N ASN A 190 7.12 5.01 -25.32
CA ASN A 190 8.00 5.95 -26.03
C ASN A 190 9.23 5.27 -26.70
N ARG A 191 9.29 3.93 -26.68
CA ARG A 191 10.33 3.13 -27.35
C ARG A 191 9.85 2.46 -28.64
N LYS A 192 8.66 2.81 -29.11
CA LYS A 192 8.16 2.50 -30.45
C LYS A 192 8.25 3.75 -31.31
#